data_AF-F9N5F4-F1
#
_entry.id   AF-F9N5F4-F1
#
_cell.length_a   1.000
_cell.length_b   1.000
_cell.length_c   1.000
_cell.angle_alpha   90.00
_cell.angle_beta   90.00
_cell.angle_gamma   90.00
#
_symmetry.space_group_name_H-M   'P 1'
#
loop_
_entity.id
_entity.type
_entity.pdbx_description
1 polymer ?
#
loop_
_entity_poly.entity_id
_entity_poly.type
_entity_poly.pdbx_seq_one_letter_code
_entity_poly.pdbx_strand_id
1 'polypeptide(L)' 'MLEGLVEGSLNFEPFYKYENLEYVKVEGFEPDFTVREYHHILHKAFEFRYDYIEKLKGTKDELPNEVLDVLKIIM' A
#
# COMPACT_ATOMS: atom_id res chain seq x y z
N MET A 1 -5.74 -16.05 -8.37
CA MET A 1 -5.41 -14.60 -8.24
C MET A 1 -4.01 -14.34 -8.76
N LEU A 2 -3.01 -15.12 -8.35
CA LEU A 2 -1.66 -15.06 -8.89
C LEU A 2 -1.60 -15.34 -10.39
N GLU A 3 -2.40 -16.29 -10.87
CA GLU A 3 -2.50 -16.67 -12.27
C GLU A 3 -2.95 -15.47 -13.12
N GLY A 4 -4.03 -14.80 -12.71
CA GLY A 4 -4.52 -13.61 -13.41
C GLY A 4 -3.53 -12.44 -13.37
N LEU A 5 -2.74 -12.29 -12.31
CA LEU A 5 -1.69 -11.28 -12.23
C LEU A 5 -0.59 -11.56 -13.26
N VAL A 6 -0.17 -12.83 -13.38
CA VAL A 6 0.85 -13.28 -14.34
C VAL A 6 0.34 -13.18 -15.79
N GLU A 7 -0.93 -13.50 -16.00
CA GLU A 7 -1.59 -13.45 -17.32
C GLU A 7 -2.00 -12.02 -17.72
N GLY A 8 -1.91 -11.04 -16.82
CA GLY A 8 -2.33 -9.66 -17.07
C GLY A 8 -3.85 -9.51 -17.25
N SER A 9 -4.64 -10.43 -16.70
CA SER A 9 -6.10 -10.45 -16.85
C SER A 9 -6.84 -9.79 -15.69
N LEU A 10 -6.12 -9.32 -14.66
CA LEU A 10 -6.72 -8.59 -13.53
C LEU A 10 -6.98 -7.12 -13.89
N ASN A 11 -8.15 -6.64 -13.47
CA ASN A 11 -8.50 -5.24 -13.55
C ASN A 11 -8.19 -4.58 -12.21
N PHE A 12 -7.24 -3.66 -12.24
CA PHE A 12 -6.89 -2.82 -11.09
C PHE A 12 -7.80 -1.59 -11.07
N GLU A 13 -8.40 -1.33 -9.91
CA GLU A 13 -9.21 -0.14 -9.65
C GLU A 13 -8.46 0.76 -8.65
N PRO A 14 -8.66 2.09 -8.73
CA PRO A 14 -8.09 3.00 -7.74
C PRO A 14 -8.48 2.62 -6.31
N PHE A 15 -7.52 2.60 -5.41
CA PHE A 15 -7.74 2.31 -4.01
C PHE A 15 -8.16 3.59 -3.28
N TYR A 16 -9.46 3.87 -3.33
CA TYR A 16 -10.06 5.08 -2.77
C TYR A 16 -9.46 6.37 -3.38
N LYS A 17 -9.15 7.37 -2.55
CA LYS A 17 -8.59 8.67 -2.95
C LYS A 17 -7.06 8.72 -2.82
N TYR A 18 -6.42 7.57 -2.54
CA TYR A 18 -4.98 7.50 -2.39
C TYR A 18 -4.34 7.37 -3.77
N GLU A 19 -3.52 8.35 -4.12
CA GLU A 19 -2.79 8.33 -5.39
C GLU A 19 -1.83 7.12 -5.43
N ASN A 20 -1.60 6.55 -6.61
CA ASN A 20 -0.67 5.42 -6.83
C ASN A 20 -0.95 4.14 -6.02
N LEU A 21 -2.15 4.00 -5.46
CA LEU A 21 -2.63 2.74 -4.92
C LEU A 21 -3.78 2.21 -5.77
N GLU A 22 -3.70 0.92 -6.06
CA GLU A 22 -4.74 0.21 -6.80
C GLU A 22 -4.97 -1.13 -6.14
N TYR A 23 -6.18 -1.68 -6.32
CA TYR A 23 -6.53 -3.01 -5.86
C TYR A 23 -7.36 -3.73 -6.91
N VAL A 24 -7.34 -5.05 -6.81
CA VAL A 24 -8.24 -5.89 -7.59
C VAL A 24 -9.43 -6.20 -6.70
N LYS A 25 -10.62 -5.91 -7.21
CA LYS A 25 -11.86 -6.21 -6.51
C LYS A 25 -12.04 -7.72 -6.37
N VAL A 26 -12.22 -8.17 -5.14
CA VAL A 26 -12.55 -9.56 -4.81
C VAL A 26 -13.93 -9.55 -4.17
N GLU A 27 -14.88 -10.25 -4.80
CA GLU A 27 -16.28 -10.26 -4.36
C GLU A 27 -16.41 -10.74 -2.90
N GLY A 28 -17.03 -9.91 -2.05
CA GLY A 28 -17.23 -10.19 -0.63
C GLY A 28 -16.07 -9.78 0.27
N PHE A 29 -15.00 -9.21 -0.30
CA PHE A 29 -13.80 -8.74 0.41
C PHE A 29 -13.46 -7.28 0.10
N GLU A 30 -14.41 -6.52 -0.44
CA GLU A 30 -14.21 -5.11 -0.73
C GLU A 30 -14.00 -4.30 0.56
N PRO A 31 -12.97 -3.44 0.61
CA PRO A 31 -12.80 -2.53 1.73
C PRO A 31 -13.97 -1.56 1.85
N ASP A 32 -14.48 -1.36 3.07
CA ASP A 32 -15.42 -0.28 3.35
C ASP A 32 -14.66 1.03 3.61
N PHE A 33 -14.44 1.80 2.55
CA PHE A 33 -13.80 3.11 2.60
C PHE A 33 -14.67 4.21 3.23
N THR A 34 -15.86 3.91 3.75
CA THR A 34 -16.64 4.87 4.55
C THR A 34 -16.27 4.81 6.03
N VAL A 35 -15.61 3.74 6.46
CA VAL A 35 -15.23 3.51 7.85
C VAL A 35 -13.95 4.28 8.19
N ARG A 36 -14.07 5.31 9.03
CA ARG A 36 -12.92 6.11 9.49
C ARG A 36 -11.79 5.26 10.10
N GLU A 37 -12.15 4.24 10.89
CA GLU A 37 -11.17 3.37 11.56
C GLU A 37 -10.33 2.57 10.55
N TYR A 38 -10.91 2.20 9.41
CA TYR A 38 -10.19 1.51 8.34
C TYR A 38 -9.05 2.40 7.80
N HIS A 39 -9.36 3.66 7.51
CA HIS A 39 -8.34 4.63 7.11
C HIS A 39 -7.29 4.81 8.20
N HIS A 40 -7.69 4.98 9.45
CA HIS A 40 -6.74 5.14 10.56
C HIS A 40 -5.74 3.97 10.66
N ILE A 41 -6.23 2.73 10.54
CA ILE A 41 -5.38 1.54 10.55
C ILE A 41 -4.45 1.52 9.34
N LEU A 42 -4.94 1.91 8.15
CA LEU A 42 -4.13 2.00 6.94
C LEU A 42 -3.00 3.03 7.09
N HIS A 43 -3.29 4.24 7.55
CA HIS A 43 -2.30 5.29 7.83
C HIS A 43 -1.22 4.76 8.79
N LYS A 44 -1.63 4.16 9.92
CA LYS A 44 -0.70 3.58 10.90
C LYS A 44 0.19 2.48 10.32
N ALA A 45 -0.34 1.66 9.42
CA ALA A 45 0.44 0.60 8.79
C ALA A 45 1.56 1.17 7.90
N PHE A 46 1.28 2.28 7.20
CA PHE A 46 2.27 2.97 6.37
C PHE A 46 3.29 3.72 7.21
N GLU A 47 2.88 4.41 8.28
CA GLU A 47 3.80 5.02 9.26
C GLU A 47 4.74 3.98 9.86
N PHE A 48 4.20 2.84 10.32
CA PHE A 48 5.02 1.75 10.86
C PHE A 48 6.04 1.22 9.84
N ARG A 49 5.63 1.10 8.58
CA ARG A 49 6.54 0.67 7.50
C ARG A 49 7.60 1.72 7.22
N TYR A 50 7.25 2.99 7.21
CA TYR A 50 8.18 4.10 7.02
C TYR A 50 9.27 4.08 8.10
N ASP A 51 8.87 4.04 9.36
CA ASP A 51 9.77 4.01 10.52
C ASP A 51 10.72 2.80 10.49
N TYR A 52 10.22 1.66 10.03
CA TYR A 52 11.04 0.46 9.88
C TYR A 52 12.12 0.65 8.81
N ILE A 53 11.76 1.17 7.64
CA ILE A 53 12.70 1.38 6.53
C ILE A 53 13.71 2.47 6.87
N GLU A 54 13.30 3.53 7.57
CA GLU A 54 14.21 4.58 8.00
C GLU A 54 15.33 4.02 8.90
N LYS A 55 15.02 3.05 9.77
CA LYS A 55 16.01 2.36 10.62
C LYS A 55 17.00 1.48 9.84
N LEU A 56 16.71 1.13 8.58
CA LEU A 56 17.61 0.34 7.74
C LEU A 56 18.70 1.19 7.08
N LYS A 57 18.61 2.53 7.11
CA LYS A 57 19.64 3.40 6.53
C LYS A 57 20.99 3.19 7.21
N GLY A 58 22.05 3.05 6.42
CA GLY A 58 23.40 2.74 6.89
C GLY A 58 23.62 1.28 7.28
N THR A 59 22.61 0.42 7.11
CA THR A 59 22.75 -1.04 7.28
C THR A 59 23.00 -1.72 5.93
N LYS A 60 23.36 -3.01 5.95
CA LYS A 60 23.47 -3.82 4.73
C LYS A 60 22.13 -3.96 3.96
N ASP A 61 21.01 -3.71 4.65
CA ASP A 61 19.65 -3.89 4.13
C ASP A 61 19.01 -2.52 3.78
N GLU A 62 19.83 -1.48 3.61
CA GLU A 62 19.37 -0.14 3.19
C GLU A 62 18.62 -0.19 1.86
N LEU A 63 17.46 0.46 1.82
CA LEU A 63 16.62 0.58 0.62
C LEU A 63 16.77 1.96 -0.02
N PRO A 64 16.52 2.10 -1.35
CA PRO A 64 16.52 3.39 -2.03
C PRO A 64 15.58 4.40 -1.37
N ASN A 65 15.94 5.69 -1.41
CA ASN A 65 15.12 6.76 -0.83
C ASN A 65 13.72 6.86 -1.46
N GLU A 66 13.58 6.48 -2.74
CA GLU A 66 12.30 6.44 -3.45
C GLU A 66 11.24 5.61 -2.70
N VAL A 67 11.65 4.58 -1.96
CA VAL A 67 10.73 3.74 -1.17
C VAL A 67 10.04 4.56 -0.07
N LEU A 68 10.77 5.47 0.58
CA LEU A 68 10.20 6.34 1.60
C LEU A 68 9.27 7.38 0.99
N ASP A 69 9.55 7.85 -0.23
CA ASP A 69 8.69 8.80 -0.94
C ASP A 69 7.36 8.16 -1.34
N VAL A 70 7.37 6.90 -1.76
CA VAL A 70 6.14 6.13 -2.05
C VAL A 70 5.29 5.95 -0.78
N LEU A 71 5.90 5.69 0.37
CA LEU A 71 5.15 5.46 1.62
C LEU A 71 4.46 6.72 2.15
N LYS A 72 4.99 7.91 1.84
CA LYS A 72 4.37 9.19 2.24
C LYS A 72 3.05 9.49 1.53
N ILE A 73 2.69 8.76 0.47
CA ILE A 73 1.49 9.04 -0.32
C ILE A 73 0.20 8.86 0.50
N ILE A 74 0.24 8.00 1.52
CA ILE A 74 -0.89 7.74 2.41
C ILE A 74 -0.74 8.45 3.74
N MET A 75 0.44 8.94 4.09
CA MET A 75 0.70 9.59 5.39
C MET A 75 0.16 11.02 5.40
#